data_AF-A0A7K2MQ13-F1
#
_entry.id   AF-A0A7K2MQ13-F1
#
_cell.length_a   1.000
_cell.length_b   1.000
_cell.length_c   1.000
_cell.angle_alpha   90.00
_cell.angle_beta   90.00
_cell.angle_gamma   90.00
#
_symmetry.space_group_name_H-M   'P 1'
#
loop_
_entity.id
_entity.type
_entity.pdbx_description
1 polymer ?
#
loop_
_entity_poly.entity_id
_entity_poly.type
_entity_poly.pdbx_seq_one_letter_code
_entity_poly.pdbx_strand_id
1 'polypeptide(L)' 'FGLLLAIDPILDMMRTATNVAGQALVPVIVSAREGLLDRKAYDEAHASPIDEPEREKQDAEPVPVAA' A
#
# COMPACT_ATOMS: atom_id res chain seq x y z
N PHE A 1 2.52 -13.31 34.78
CA PHE A 1 1.26 -12.88 34.12
C PHE A 1 1.14 -11.35 33.97
N GLY A 2 1.61 -10.51 34.92
CA GLY A 2 1.49 -9.04 34.79
C GLY A 2 2.35 -8.37 33.71
N LEU A 3 3.47 -8.97 33.27
CA LEU A 3 4.37 -8.36 32.29
C LEU A 3 3.80 -8.33 30.86
N LEU A 4 2.94 -9.30 30.50
CA LEU A 4 2.28 -9.34 29.19
C LEU A 4 1.21 -8.25 29.08
N LEU A 5 0.40 -8.06 30.13
CA LEU A 5 -0.58 -6.96 30.19
C LEU A 5 0.05 -5.57 30.02
N ALA A 6 1.30 -5.38 30.46
CA ALA A 6 2.00 -4.10 30.33
C ALA A 6 2.44 -3.79 28.88
N ILE A 7 2.58 -4.81 28.02
CA ILE A 7 2.99 -4.66 26.61
C ILE A 7 1.85 -4.90 25.62
N ASP A 8 0.70 -5.41 26.07
CA ASP A 8 -0.47 -5.72 25.25
C ASP A 8 -0.88 -4.58 24.28
N PRO A 9 -0.86 -3.29 24.66
CA PRO A 9 -1.19 -2.21 23.72
C PRO A 9 -0.21 -2.11 22.54
N ILE A 10 1.09 -2.32 22.78
CA ILE A 10 2.11 -2.29 21.74
C ILE A 10 1.96 -3.51 20.82
N LEU A 11 1.72 -4.69 21.41
CA LEU A 11 1.50 -5.91 20.65
C LEU A 11 0.24 -5.84 19.77
N ASP A 12 -0.83 -5.19 20.25
CA ASP A 12 -2.06 -4.99 19.47
C ASP A 12 -1.86 -4.02 18.30
N MET A 13 -1.12 -2.92 18.53
CA MET A 13 -0.73 -2.00 17.46
C MET A 13 0.14 -2.70 16.40
N MET A 14 1.12 -3.51 16.83
CA MET A 14 1.95 -4.28 15.89
C MET A 14 1.12 -5.29 15.10
N ARG A 15 0.12 -5.92 15.71
CA ARG A 15 -0.80 -6.82 15.01
C ARG A 15 -1.59 -6.06 13.94
N THR A 16 -2.14 -4.90 14.27
CA THR A 16 -2.86 -4.04 13.32
C THR A 16 -1.95 -3.63 12.17
N ALA A 17 -0.76 -3.12 12.48
CA ALA A 17 0.21 -2.71 11.46
C ALA A 17 0.61 -3.86 10.53
N THR A 18 0.85 -5.05 11.08
CA THR A 18 1.26 -6.23 10.29
C THR A 18 0.11 -6.73 9.41
N ASN A 19 -1.12 -6.70 9.91
CA ASN A 19 -2.30 -7.08 9.12
C ASN A 19 -2.49 -6.14 7.93
N VAL A 20 -2.40 -4.82 8.16
CA VAL A 20 -2.54 -3.80 7.09
C VAL A 20 -1.37 -3.89 6.10
N ALA A 21 -0.14 -4.07 6.59
CA ALA A 21 1.02 -4.26 5.73
C ALA A 21 0.87 -5.52 4.84
N GLY A 22 0.36 -6.62 5.41
CA GLY A 22 0.06 -7.83 4.65
C GLY A 22 -0.99 -7.59 3.57
N GLN A 23 -2.08 -6.89 3.89
CA GLN A 23 -3.13 -6.56 2.92
C GLN A 23 -2.61 -5.73 1.74
N ALA A 24 -1.68 -4.80 1.99
CA ALA A 24 -1.05 -4.00 0.94
C ALA A 24 -0.01 -4.81 0.13
N LEU A 25 0.77 -5.65 0.80
CA LEU A 25 1.88 -6.37 0.19
C LEU A 25 1.46 -7.57 -0.68
N VAL A 26 0.44 -8.32 -0.23
CA VAL A 26 -0.04 -9.53 -0.94
C VAL A 26 -0.38 -9.26 -2.41
N PRO A 27 -1.22 -8.27 -2.78
CA PRO A 27 -1.56 -8.02 -4.18
C PRO A 27 -0.33 -7.64 -5.01
N VAL A 28 0.61 -6.86 -4.46
CA VAL A 28 1.85 -6.48 -5.15
C VAL A 28 2.68 -7.72 -5.49
N ILE A 29 2.84 -8.65 -4.53
CA ILE A 29 3.60 -9.88 -4.75
C ILE A 29 2.90 -10.78 -5.78
N VAL A 30 1.58 -10.95 -5.67
CA VAL A 30 0.82 -11.81 -6.59
C VAL A 30 0.88 -11.23 -8.00
N SER A 31 0.63 -9.94 -8.18
CA SER A 31 0.72 -9.28 -9.48
C SER A 31 2.13 -9.37 -10.09
N ALA A 32 3.18 -9.27 -9.27
CA ALA A 32 4.55 -9.45 -9.76
C ALA A 32 4.82 -10.87 -10.25
N ARG A 33 4.28 -11.89 -9.57
CA ARG A 33 4.46 -13.31 -9.94
C ARG A 33 3.69 -13.70 -11.19
N GLU A 34 2.50 -13.14 -11.37
CA GLU A 34 1.65 -13.40 -12.54
C GLU A 34 2.00 -12.50 -13.75
N GLY A 35 3.02 -11.63 -13.64
CA GLY A 35 3.41 -10.70 -14.71
C GLY A 35 2.39 -9.58 -14.97
N LEU A 36 1.49 -9.32 -14.02
CA LEU A 36 0.43 -8.31 -14.10
C LEU A 36 0.86 -6.96 -13.51
N LEU A 37 1.97 -6.92 -12.77
CA LEU A 37 2.47 -5.69 -12.15
C LEU A 37 3.14 -4.80 -13.21
N ASP A 38 2.67 -3.56 -13.35
CA ASP A 38 3.41 -2.53 -14.09
C ASP A 38 4.69 -2.19 -13.32
N ARG A 39 5.80 -2.72 -13.82
CA ARG A 39 7.08 -2.60 -13.14
C ARG A 39 7.67 -1.20 -13.25
N LYS A 40 7.45 -0.52 -14.37
CA LYS A 40 7.95 0.84 -14.56
C LYS A 40 7.24 1.79 -13.59
N ALA A 41 5.92 1.73 -13.52
CA ALA A 41 5.14 2.53 -12.59
C ALA A 41 5.49 2.22 -11.12
N TYR A 42 5.73 0.96 -10.79
CA TYR A 42 6.13 0.55 -9.43
C TYR A 42 7.53 1.06 -9.05
N ASP A 43 8.52 0.94 -9.93
CA ASP A 43 9.91 1.34 -9.64
C ASP A 43 10.08 2.88 -9.65
N GLU A 44 9.24 3.62 -10.38
CA GLU A 44 9.17 5.09 -10.38
C GLU A 44 8.29 5.64 -9.24
N ALA A 45 7.55 4.79 -8.52
CA ALA A 45 6.71 5.22 -7.42
C ALA A 45 7.55 5.71 -6.24
N HIS A 46 7.41 6.99 -5.89
CA HIS A 46 8.04 7.56 -4.70
C HIS A 46 7.10 7.45 -3.50
N ALA A 47 7.60 6.85 -2.43
CA ALA A 47 6.86 6.64 -1.20
C ALA A 47 6.84 7.91 -0.34
N SER A 48 6.01 8.91 -0.71
CA SER A 48 5.40 9.87 0.22
C SER A 48 4.68 11.00 -0.52
N PRO A 49 3.33 11.02 -0.60
CA PRO A 49 2.57 12.24 -0.90
C PRO A 49 2.66 13.30 0.21
N ILE A 50 3.31 12.99 1.34
CA ILE A 50 3.46 13.92 2.48
C ILE A 50 4.59 14.92 2.20
N ASP A 51 5.53 14.59 1.31
CA ASP A 51 6.71 15.42 0.99
C ASP A 51 6.65 16.03 -0.42
N GLU A 52 5.61 15.76 -1.21
CA GLU A 52 5.43 16.33 -2.55
C GLU A 52 4.55 17.61 -2.51
N PRO A 53 4.99 18.75 -3.08
CA PRO A 53 4.06 19.84 -3.37
C PRO A 53 3.01 19.32 -4.37
N GLU A 54 1.73 19.58 -4.09
CA GLU A 54 0.57 19.09 -4.84
C GLU A 54 0.83 19.02 -6.35
N ARG A 55 1.08 17.80 -6.87
CA ARG A 55 1.08 17.59 -8.32
C ARG A 55 -0.37 17.69 -8.78
N GLU A 56 -0.66 18.73 -9.57
CA GLU A 56 -1.90 18.81 -10.34
C GLU A 56 -2.08 17.49 -11.10
N LYS A 57 -3.19 16.80 -10.80
CA LYS A 57 -3.59 15.58 -11.48
C LYS A 57 -3.73 15.91 -12.96
N GLN A 58 -2.76 15.48 -13.78
CA GLN A 58 -2.92 15.55 -15.22
C GLN A 58 -4.07 14.63 -15.61
N ASP A 59 -5.01 15.22 -16.35
CA ASP A 59 -6.30 14.66 -16.70
C ASP A 59 -6.17 13.26 -17.30
N ALA A 60 -6.62 12.25 -16.55
CA ALA A 60 -6.92 10.95 -17.12
C ALA A 60 -8.22 11.12 -17.93
N GLU A 61 -8.09 11.25 -19.25
CA GLU A 61 -9.25 11.19 -20.14
C GLU A 61 -10.06 9.91 -19.84
N PRO A 62 -11.39 10.01 -19.62
CA PRO A 62 -12.20 8.85 -19.33
C PRO A 62 -12.23 7.93 -20.55
N VAL A 63 -11.70 6.72 -20.39
CA VAL A 63 -11.83 5.65 -21.39
C VAL A 63 -13.31 5.30 -21.50
N PRO A 64 -13.92 5.40 -22.69
CA PRO A 64 -15.35 5.15 -22.84
C PRO A 64 -15.64 3.67 -22.59
N VAL A 65 -16.47 3.40 -21.58
CA VAL A 65 -17.15 2.10 -21.44
C VAL A 65 -18.16 1.99 -22.57
N ALA A 66 -17.85 1.15 -23.56
CA ALA A 66 -18.79 0.81 -24.62
C ALA A 66 -20.03 0.13 -24.01
N ALA A 67 -21.21 0.64 -24.39
CA ALA A 67 -22.52 0.07 -24.06
C ALA A 67 -22.86 -1.12 -24.97
#